data_AF-A0A932TVM2-F1
#
_entry.id   AF-A0A932TVM2-F1
#
_cell.length_a   1.000
_cell.length_b   1.000
_cell.length_c   1.000
_cell.angle_alpha   90.00
_cell.angle_beta   90.00
_cell.angle_gamma   90.00
#
_symmetry.space_group_name_H-M   'P 1'
#
loop_
_entity.id
_entity.type
_entity.pdbx_description
1 polymer ?
#
loop_
_entity_poly.entity_id
_entity_poly.type
_entity_poly.pdbx_seq_one_letter_code
_entity_poly.pdbx_strand_id
1 'polypeptide(L)'
;MRGRRSVPGILCVVAVVGGCSSRGRSVPPPPAAEAEPPPGLSVSGFWSTWGEPLADILEGHRDRLGGRCRGDLAVIIRKSERRLVVACDGDPVKGYFIALGRTPEGGKERRGDGRTPEGEFYLWGKNPYSRFHLGLGVSYPDAEAADRGLASGLIDAATHRRILKALAARAEPPQDTPLGGSIFIHGGGIGEVLCRSDGKYARIRDWTEGCVALRNQDVEELFALLPAGTPIRIQP
;
A
#
# COMPACT_ATOMS: atom_id res chain seq x y z
N MET A 1 12.71 -16.34 -64.22
CA MET A 1 13.64 -15.77 -63.22
C MET A 1 13.08 -14.42 -62.75
N ARG A 2 12.43 -14.38 -61.58
CA ARG A 2 12.04 -13.13 -60.89
C ARG A 2 12.43 -13.30 -59.42
N GLY A 3 13.32 -12.45 -58.95
CA GLY A 3 13.98 -12.55 -57.65
C GLY A 3 13.05 -12.23 -56.50
N ARG A 4 13.03 -13.12 -55.50
CA ARG A 4 12.46 -12.87 -54.17
C ARG A 4 13.31 -11.78 -53.49
N ARG A 5 12.71 -10.64 -53.16
CA ARG A 5 13.32 -9.66 -52.26
C ARG A 5 12.90 -9.99 -50.83
N SER A 6 13.88 -10.32 -50.00
CA SER A 6 13.71 -10.52 -48.56
C SER A 6 13.32 -9.21 -47.89
N VAL A 7 12.28 -9.26 -47.05
CA VAL A 7 11.88 -8.15 -46.16
C VAL A 7 12.73 -8.26 -44.89
N PRO A 8 13.48 -7.22 -44.48
CA PRO A 8 14.20 -7.26 -43.21
C PRO A 8 13.19 -7.05 -42.07
N GLY A 9 13.28 -7.89 -41.05
CA GLY A 9 12.45 -7.81 -39.85
C GLY A 9 12.65 -6.48 -39.13
N ILE A 10 11.54 -5.81 -38.81
CA ILE A 10 11.52 -4.65 -37.93
C ILE A 10 11.81 -5.17 -36.52
N LEU A 11 13.06 -5.00 -36.10
CA LEU A 11 13.49 -5.16 -34.72
C LEU A 11 12.82 -4.04 -33.90
N CYS A 12 11.93 -4.41 -32.97
CA CYS A 12 11.42 -3.50 -31.94
C CYS A 12 12.59 -3.05 -31.07
N VAL A 13 13.21 -1.93 -31.43
CA VAL A 13 14.11 -1.20 -30.54
C VAL A 13 13.22 -0.54 -29.49
N VAL A 14 13.19 -1.15 -28.30
CA VAL A 14 12.66 -0.51 -27.09
C VAL A 14 13.43 0.79 -26.92
N ALA A 15 12.76 1.92 -27.14
CA ALA A 15 13.29 3.22 -26.81
C ALA A 15 13.49 3.24 -25.28
N VAL A 16 14.75 3.13 -24.85
CA VAL A 16 15.18 3.52 -23.52
C VAL A 16 15.00 5.03 -23.46
N VAL A 17 13.85 5.47 -22.99
CA VAL A 17 13.64 6.88 -22.66
C VAL A 17 14.49 7.16 -21.43
N GLY A 18 15.60 7.86 -21.67
CA GLY A 18 16.53 8.26 -20.64
C GLY A 18 15.91 9.20 -19.61
N GLY A 19 16.37 9.03 -18.37
CA GLY A 19 16.75 10.16 -17.53
C GLY A 19 15.66 10.87 -16.75
N CYS A 20 15.12 10.23 -15.71
CA CYS A 20 14.71 10.99 -14.52
C CYS A 20 15.97 11.46 -13.79
N SER A 21 16.51 12.61 -14.19
CA SER A 21 17.46 13.38 -13.37
C SER A 21 16.70 14.09 -12.25
N SER A 22 16.31 13.33 -11.23
CA SER A 22 16.08 13.90 -9.90
C SER A 22 17.42 13.83 -9.18
N ARG A 23 17.94 14.98 -8.71
CA ARG A 23 18.98 14.97 -7.67
C ARG A 23 18.39 14.24 -6.47
N GLY A 24 18.66 12.94 -6.42
CA GLY A 24 18.05 12.02 -5.48
C GLY A 24 18.63 12.30 -4.11
N ARG A 25 17.78 12.78 -3.19
CA ARG A 25 17.96 12.31 -1.82
C ARG A 25 17.73 10.81 -1.92
N SER A 26 18.80 10.04 -1.67
CA SER A 26 18.70 8.59 -1.56
C SER A 26 17.61 8.30 -0.54
N VAL A 27 16.55 7.61 -0.96
CA VAL A 27 15.61 7.00 -0.01
C VAL A 27 16.47 6.08 0.85
N PRO A 28 16.48 6.23 2.18
CA PRO A 28 17.28 5.37 3.03
C PRO A 28 16.89 3.92 2.76
N PRO A 29 17.85 2.98 2.79
CA PRO A 29 17.53 1.58 2.58
C PRO A 29 16.45 1.15 3.58
N PRO A 30 15.54 0.25 3.15
CA PRO A 30 14.55 -0.33 4.04
C PRO A 30 15.23 -0.83 5.32
N PRO A 31 14.69 -0.57 6.52
CA PRO A 31 15.20 -1.19 7.73
C PRO A 31 15.19 -2.73 7.59
N ALA A 32 16.15 -3.41 8.21
CA ALA A 32 16.21 -4.87 8.19
C ALA A 32 14.87 -5.47 8.64
N ALA A 33 14.44 -6.55 7.99
CA ALA A 33 13.22 -7.27 8.37
C ALA A 33 13.38 -7.84 9.78
N GLU A 34 12.50 -7.44 10.70
CA GLU A 34 12.51 -7.93 12.08
C GLU A 34 11.77 -9.28 12.17
N ALA A 35 12.47 -10.34 12.59
CA ALA A 35 11.90 -11.68 12.69
C ALA A 35 11.18 -11.93 14.03
N GLU A 36 11.64 -11.31 15.12
CA GLU A 36 11.16 -11.59 16.49
C GLU A 36 10.42 -10.39 17.09
N PRO A 37 9.40 -10.60 17.94
CA PRO A 37 8.72 -9.51 18.64
C PRO A 37 9.70 -8.80 19.58
N PRO A 38 9.57 -7.47 19.77
CA PRO A 38 10.38 -6.78 20.76
C PRO A 38 10.16 -7.38 22.16
N PRO A 39 11.21 -7.53 22.98
CA PRO A 39 11.10 -8.12 24.31
C PRO A 39 10.01 -7.44 25.15
N GLY A 40 9.15 -8.24 25.79
CA GLY A 40 8.07 -7.75 26.65
C GLY A 40 6.77 -7.39 25.92
N LEU A 41 6.70 -7.56 24.59
CA LEU A 41 5.45 -7.42 23.86
C LEU A 41 4.55 -8.65 24.04
N SER A 42 3.27 -8.43 24.37
CA SER A 42 2.26 -9.50 24.29
C SER A 42 2.04 -9.88 22.83
N VAL A 43 2.36 -11.13 22.49
CA VAL A 43 2.10 -11.71 21.17
C VAL A 43 0.72 -12.36 21.05
N SER A 44 -0.06 -12.35 22.13
CA SER A 44 -1.43 -12.86 22.16
C SER A 44 -2.46 -11.74 22.02
N GLY A 45 -3.54 -12.04 21.27
CA GLY A 45 -4.67 -11.15 21.06
C GLY A 45 -4.77 -10.59 19.63
N PHE A 46 -5.95 -10.06 19.31
CA PHE A 46 -6.30 -9.47 18.01
C PHE A 46 -5.29 -8.40 17.50
N TRP A 47 -4.54 -7.80 18.43
CA TRP A 47 -3.54 -6.76 18.16
C TRP A 47 -2.12 -7.27 17.86
N SER A 48 -1.87 -8.58 17.75
CA SER A 48 -0.51 -9.08 17.60
C SER A 48 -0.06 -9.27 16.15
N THR A 49 0.94 -8.50 15.74
CA THR A 49 1.66 -8.67 14.46
C THR A 49 2.45 -9.99 14.41
N TRP A 50 2.97 -10.47 15.56
CA TRP A 50 3.79 -11.69 15.69
C TRP A 50 2.97 -12.90 16.21
N GLY A 51 1.65 -12.83 16.09
CA GLY A 51 0.75 -13.91 16.47
C GLY A 51 0.55 -14.95 15.37
N GLU A 52 -0.57 -15.65 15.43
CA GLU A 52 -1.00 -16.64 14.44
C GLU A 52 -1.05 -16.05 13.01
N PRO A 53 -0.63 -16.78 11.96
CA PRO A 53 -0.76 -16.33 10.57
C PRO A 53 -2.20 -15.97 10.21
N LEU A 54 -2.40 -14.95 9.37
CA LEU A 54 -3.75 -14.54 8.98
C LEU A 54 -4.55 -15.67 8.31
N ALA A 55 -3.89 -16.52 7.53
CA ALA A 55 -4.54 -17.66 6.90
C ALA A 55 -5.17 -18.60 7.94
N ASP A 56 -4.40 -18.95 8.99
CA ASP A 56 -4.83 -19.84 10.06
C ASP A 56 -5.93 -19.19 10.91
N ILE A 57 -5.84 -17.88 11.18
CA ILE A 57 -6.93 -17.11 11.82
C ILE A 57 -8.19 -17.20 10.96
N LEU A 58 -8.11 -16.90 9.66
CA LEU A 58 -9.28 -16.95 8.78
C LEU A 58 -9.87 -18.37 8.67
N GLU A 59 -9.03 -19.41 8.70
CA GLU A 59 -9.46 -20.81 8.70
C GLU A 59 -10.12 -21.21 10.02
N GLY A 60 -9.47 -20.98 11.16
CA GLY A 60 -9.99 -21.26 12.49
C GLY A 60 -11.21 -20.44 12.88
N HIS A 61 -11.42 -19.28 12.24
CA HIS A 61 -12.61 -18.45 12.41
C HIS A 61 -13.87 -19.01 11.72
N ARG A 62 -13.75 -19.91 10.73
CA ARG A 62 -14.92 -20.58 10.13
C ARG A 62 -15.64 -21.48 11.14
N ASP A 63 -14.91 -21.99 12.15
CA ASP A 63 -15.45 -22.91 13.15
C ASP A 63 -15.81 -22.24 14.51
N ARG A 64 -15.14 -21.15 14.89
CA ARG A 64 -15.28 -20.53 16.24
C ARG A 64 -16.21 -19.31 16.35
N LEU A 65 -16.50 -18.59 15.26
CA LEU A 65 -17.32 -17.36 15.31
C LEU A 65 -18.81 -17.57 15.01
N GLY A 66 -19.28 -18.81 14.86
CA GLY A 66 -20.67 -19.06 14.47
C GLY A 66 -21.01 -18.51 13.08
N GLY A 67 -20.07 -18.55 12.13
CA GLY A 67 -20.30 -18.23 10.71
C GLY A 67 -20.19 -16.74 10.31
N ARG A 68 -19.39 -15.93 10.99
CA ARG A 68 -19.34 -14.45 10.78
C ARG A 68 -18.24 -13.91 9.87
N CYS A 69 -17.39 -14.75 9.30
CA CYS A 69 -16.48 -14.35 8.23
C CYS A 69 -16.86 -15.14 6.96
N ARG A 70 -17.66 -14.52 6.10
CA ARG A 70 -18.14 -15.06 4.82
C ARG A 70 -17.09 -14.89 3.71
N GLY A 71 -16.04 -14.11 3.98
CA GLY A 71 -14.88 -13.94 3.12
C GLY A 71 -14.68 -12.51 2.62
N ASP A 72 -15.50 -11.54 3.05
CA ASP A 72 -15.36 -10.14 2.63
C ASP A 72 -14.28 -9.46 3.45
N LEU A 73 -13.04 -9.52 2.95
CA LEU A 73 -11.89 -8.89 3.59
C LEU A 73 -11.83 -7.39 3.29
N ALA A 74 -11.40 -6.61 4.28
CA ALA A 74 -11.11 -5.19 4.16
C ALA A 74 -9.84 -4.81 4.94
N VAL A 75 -9.20 -3.73 4.52
CA VAL A 75 -8.01 -3.16 5.18
C VAL A 75 -8.36 -1.83 5.81
N ILE A 76 -7.97 -1.63 7.06
CA ILE A 76 -8.14 -0.37 7.80
C ILE A 76 -6.76 0.07 8.28
N ILE A 77 -6.26 1.19 7.77
CA ILE A 77 -4.99 1.79 8.19
C ILE A 77 -5.28 2.94 9.13
N ARG A 78 -4.75 2.85 10.35
CA ARG A 78 -4.85 3.87 11.40
C ARG A 78 -3.49 4.53 11.57
N LYS A 79 -3.34 5.74 11.03
CA LYS A 79 -2.03 6.39 10.90
C LYS A 79 -1.44 6.77 12.26
N SER A 80 -2.27 7.34 13.13
CA SER A 80 -1.93 7.72 14.50
C SER A 80 -1.50 6.53 15.35
N GLU A 81 -2.06 5.34 15.12
CA GLU A 81 -1.71 4.12 15.86
C GLU A 81 -0.55 3.34 15.22
N ARG A 82 -0.17 3.67 13.98
CA ARG A 82 0.82 2.93 13.18
C ARG A 82 0.39 1.48 13.03
N ARG A 83 -0.89 1.32 12.67
CA ARG A 83 -1.55 0.02 12.55
C ARG A 83 -2.19 -0.13 11.18
N LEU A 84 -1.99 -1.29 10.58
CA LEU A 84 -2.86 -1.83 9.55
C LEU A 84 -3.67 -2.96 10.15
N VAL A 85 -4.98 -2.95 9.96
CA VAL A 85 -5.91 -3.95 10.45
C VAL A 85 -6.58 -4.62 9.27
N VAL A 86 -6.58 -5.94 9.26
CA VAL A 86 -7.45 -6.73 8.38
C VAL A 86 -8.74 -7.00 9.14
N ALA A 87 -9.86 -6.73 8.49
CA ALA A 87 -11.20 -7.06 8.95
C ALA A 87 -11.85 -8.05 7.99
N CYS A 88 -12.71 -8.93 8.50
CA CYS A 88 -13.57 -9.81 7.72
C CYS A 88 -15.03 -9.52 8.07
N ASP A 89 -15.86 -9.25 7.07
CA ASP A 89 -17.28 -8.88 7.22
C ASP A 89 -17.48 -7.69 8.20
N GLY A 90 -16.48 -6.80 8.29
CA GLY A 90 -16.46 -5.66 9.19
C GLY A 90 -15.88 -5.93 10.59
N ASP A 91 -15.72 -7.20 10.98
CA ASP A 91 -15.10 -7.59 12.25
C ASP A 91 -13.57 -7.63 12.11
N PRO A 92 -12.81 -6.87 12.91
CA PRO A 92 -11.36 -6.93 12.86
C PRO A 92 -10.81 -8.34 13.22
N VAL A 93 -9.91 -8.89 12.40
CA VAL A 93 -9.29 -10.22 12.61
C VAL A 93 -7.79 -10.23 12.94
N LYS A 94 -6.97 -9.35 12.35
CA LYS A 94 -5.54 -9.23 12.68
C LYS A 94 -5.02 -7.80 12.51
N GLY A 95 -4.13 -7.38 13.40
CA GLY A 95 -3.41 -6.11 13.31
C GLY A 95 -1.92 -6.30 12.99
N TYR A 96 -1.37 -5.36 12.22
CA TYR A 96 0.03 -5.30 11.81
C TYR A 96 0.59 -3.92 12.12
N PHE A 97 1.87 -3.86 12.49
CA PHE A 97 2.58 -2.61 12.61
C PHE A 97 2.99 -2.08 11.24
N ILE A 98 2.96 -0.76 11.07
CA ILE A 98 3.31 -0.10 9.81
C ILE A 98 4.23 1.09 10.01
N ALA A 99 5.05 1.36 9.00
CA ALA A 99 5.73 2.64 8.82
C ALA A 99 5.05 3.41 7.68
N LEU A 100 4.91 4.72 7.84
CA LEU A 100 4.19 5.59 6.92
C LEU A 100 5.16 6.48 6.12
N GLY A 101 4.56 7.38 5.35
CA GLY A 101 5.27 8.52 4.78
C GLY A 101 5.98 9.35 5.85
N ARG A 102 7.17 9.88 5.52
CA ARG A 102 8.00 10.71 6.42
C ARG A 102 7.31 11.98 6.95
N THR A 103 6.16 12.34 6.40
CA THR A 103 5.25 13.35 6.93
C THR A 103 3.90 12.69 7.20
N PRO A 104 3.76 11.96 8.33
CA PRO A 104 2.60 11.09 8.55
C PRO A 104 1.32 11.85 8.90
N GLU A 105 1.41 13.12 9.29
CA GLU A 105 0.25 13.93 9.66
C GLU A 105 -0.49 14.49 8.44
N GLY A 106 -1.81 14.27 8.42
CA GLY A 106 -2.71 14.73 7.37
C GLY A 106 -2.64 13.90 6.08
N GLY A 107 -3.68 14.01 5.26
CA GLY A 107 -3.76 13.37 3.96
C GLY A 107 -2.78 13.92 2.93
N LYS A 108 -2.49 13.09 1.92
CA LYS A 108 -1.68 13.46 0.76
C LYS A 108 -2.37 14.55 -0.06
N GLU A 109 -1.60 15.57 -0.43
CA GLU A 109 -2.08 16.73 -1.18
C GLU A 109 -1.39 16.86 -2.55
N ARG A 110 -0.11 16.46 -2.66
CA ARG A 110 0.65 16.58 -3.90
C ARG A 110 1.81 15.59 -3.97
N ARG A 111 2.35 15.41 -5.17
CA ARG A 111 3.61 14.67 -5.38
C ARG A 111 4.72 15.24 -4.50
N GLY A 112 5.43 14.37 -3.79
CA GLY A 112 6.63 14.71 -3.02
C GLY A 112 6.41 15.30 -1.62
N ASP A 113 5.16 15.41 -1.15
CA ASP A 113 4.84 15.89 0.20
C ASP A 113 5.18 14.90 1.33
N GLY A 114 5.57 13.67 0.99
CA GLY A 114 5.91 12.63 1.96
C GLY A 114 4.74 12.13 2.79
N ARG A 115 3.49 12.45 2.41
CA ARG A 115 2.28 12.07 3.14
C ARG A 115 1.65 10.79 2.59
N THR A 116 1.18 9.94 3.49
CA THR A 116 0.29 8.82 3.18
C THR A 116 -1.13 9.36 3.05
N PRO A 117 -1.87 9.03 1.96
CA PRO A 117 -3.22 9.53 1.75
C PRO A 117 -4.19 9.09 2.85
N GLU A 118 -5.28 9.82 3.01
CA GLU A 118 -6.41 9.51 3.89
C GLU A 118 -7.67 9.46 3.02
N GLY A 119 -8.62 8.58 3.33
CA GLY A 119 -9.83 8.39 2.53
C GLY A 119 -10.19 6.91 2.31
N GLU A 120 -11.06 6.70 1.33
CA GLU A 120 -11.55 5.39 0.90
C GLU A 120 -10.92 4.97 -0.43
N PHE A 121 -10.35 3.78 -0.46
CA PHE A 121 -9.62 3.24 -1.59
C PHE A 121 -9.95 1.77 -1.81
N TYR A 122 -9.35 1.18 -2.84
CA TYR A 122 -9.33 -0.26 -3.06
C TYR A 122 -7.96 -0.71 -3.54
N LEU A 123 -7.70 -2.01 -3.39
CA LEU A 123 -6.55 -2.66 -4.00
C LEU A 123 -6.77 -2.77 -5.51
N TRP A 124 -6.06 -2.00 -6.34
CA TRP A 124 -6.20 -2.12 -7.80
C TRP A 124 -5.37 -3.25 -8.39
N GLY A 125 -4.32 -3.69 -7.70
CA GLY A 125 -3.43 -4.73 -8.22
C GLY A 125 -2.31 -5.14 -7.28
N LYS A 126 -1.55 -6.15 -7.72
CA LYS A 126 -0.42 -6.75 -7.02
C LYS A 126 0.86 -6.60 -7.83
N ASN A 127 1.96 -6.27 -7.18
CA ASN A 127 3.29 -6.14 -7.78
C ASN A 127 4.29 -7.10 -7.10
N PRO A 128 4.56 -8.28 -7.69
CA PRO A 128 5.52 -9.23 -7.14
C PRO A 128 6.99 -8.80 -7.35
N TYR A 129 7.26 -7.79 -8.18
CA TYR A 129 8.61 -7.33 -8.55
C TYR A 129 9.03 -6.04 -7.83
N SER A 130 8.38 -5.72 -6.72
CA SER A 130 8.69 -4.54 -5.92
C SER A 130 10.13 -4.60 -5.39
N ARG A 131 10.85 -3.48 -5.51
CA ARG A 131 12.19 -3.30 -4.89
C ARG A 131 12.15 -3.33 -3.35
N PHE A 132 10.96 -3.21 -2.76
CA PHE A 132 10.73 -3.19 -1.32
C PHE A 132 9.95 -4.43 -0.84
N HIS A 133 10.13 -5.57 -1.52
CA HIS A 133 9.49 -6.85 -1.22
C HIS A 133 7.95 -6.83 -1.33
N LEU A 134 7.44 -7.30 -2.46
CA LEU A 134 6.01 -7.30 -2.82
C LEU A 134 5.37 -5.90 -2.77
N GLY A 135 4.15 -5.79 -3.30
CA GLY A 135 3.43 -4.53 -3.32
C GLY A 135 1.96 -4.73 -3.63
N LEU A 136 1.10 -4.11 -2.84
CA LEU A 136 -0.34 -4.06 -3.00
C LEU A 136 -0.73 -2.61 -3.33
N GLY A 137 -1.23 -2.38 -4.53
CA GLY A 137 -1.47 -1.05 -5.06
C GLY A 137 -2.74 -0.41 -4.51
N VAL A 138 -2.63 0.78 -3.93
CA VAL A 138 -3.76 1.56 -3.40
C VAL A 138 -4.28 2.49 -4.50
N SER A 139 -5.62 2.58 -4.65
CA SER A 139 -6.30 3.38 -5.69
C SER A 139 -6.24 4.89 -5.47
N TYR A 140 -5.07 5.43 -5.15
CA TYR A 140 -4.80 6.86 -5.09
C TYR A 140 -4.20 7.34 -6.44
N PRO A 141 -4.56 8.54 -6.95
CA PRO A 141 -5.51 9.50 -6.38
C PRO A 141 -6.98 9.05 -6.49
N ASP A 142 -7.78 9.45 -5.50
CA ASP A 142 -9.24 9.23 -5.47
C ASP A 142 -9.99 10.44 -6.07
N ALA A 143 -11.33 10.39 -6.01
CA ALA A 143 -12.19 11.42 -6.56
C ALA A 143 -12.01 12.75 -5.81
N GLU A 144 -11.90 12.72 -4.48
CA GLU A 144 -11.75 13.93 -3.68
C GLU A 144 -10.41 14.62 -3.97
N ALA A 145 -9.30 13.87 -4.06
CA ALA A 145 -8.02 14.42 -4.47
C ALA A 145 -8.08 15.01 -5.88
N ALA A 146 -8.78 14.35 -6.82
CA ALA A 146 -8.97 14.87 -8.18
C ALA A 146 -9.73 16.20 -8.17
N ASP A 147 -10.85 16.28 -7.47
CA ASP A 147 -11.70 17.48 -7.38
C ASP A 147 -10.93 18.65 -6.77
N ARG A 148 -10.22 18.40 -5.67
CA ARG A 148 -9.40 19.40 -4.99
C ARG A 148 -8.21 19.84 -5.84
N GLY A 149 -7.61 18.91 -6.59
CA GLY A 149 -6.55 19.17 -7.54
C GLY A 149 -7.00 20.06 -8.70
N LEU A 150 -8.20 19.82 -9.25
CA LEU A 150 -8.76 20.63 -10.33
C LEU A 150 -9.11 22.03 -9.82
N ALA A 151 -9.77 22.12 -8.66
CA ALA A 151 -10.18 23.39 -8.06
C ALA A 151 -8.99 24.30 -7.74
N SER A 152 -7.86 23.72 -7.32
CA SER A 152 -6.62 24.46 -7.03
C SER A 152 -5.75 24.74 -8.26
N GLY A 153 -6.11 24.23 -9.44
CA GLY A 153 -5.30 24.31 -10.66
C GLY A 153 -4.04 23.44 -10.64
N LEU A 154 -3.91 22.53 -9.67
CA LEU A 154 -2.79 21.59 -9.57
C LEU A 154 -2.85 20.53 -10.69
N ILE A 155 -4.04 20.15 -11.12
CA ILE A 155 -4.25 19.28 -12.29
C ILE A 155 -5.20 19.94 -13.29
N ASP A 156 -5.08 19.55 -14.56
CA ASP A 156 -6.00 19.98 -15.60
C ASP A 156 -7.27 19.11 -15.66
N ALA A 157 -8.28 19.58 -16.40
CA ALA A 157 -9.54 18.87 -16.59
C ALA A 157 -9.37 17.52 -17.30
N ALA A 158 -8.32 17.35 -18.11
CA ALA A 158 -8.03 16.09 -18.77
C ALA A 158 -7.57 15.02 -17.77
N THR A 159 -6.67 15.38 -16.87
CA THR A 159 -6.19 14.52 -15.77
C THR A 159 -7.33 14.16 -14.83
N HIS A 160 -8.13 15.14 -14.44
CA HIS A 160 -9.33 14.92 -13.61
C HIS A 160 -10.27 13.87 -14.20
N ARG A 161 -10.66 14.03 -15.48
CA ARG A 161 -11.51 13.05 -16.18
C ARG A 161 -10.89 11.66 -16.26
N ARG A 162 -9.57 11.56 -16.45
CA ARG A 162 -8.87 10.26 -16.48
C ARG A 162 -8.92 9.56 -15.12
N ILE A 163 -8.75 10.31 -14.03
CA ILE A 163 -8.87 9.76 -12.67
C ILE A 163 -10.29 9.23 -12.45
N LEU A 164 -11.32 10.07 -12.64
CA LEU A 164 -12.71 9.65 -12.44
C LEU A 164 -13.12 8.47 -13.32
N LYS A 165 -12.67 8.44 -14.58
CA LYS A 165 -12.92 7.31 -15.48
C LYS A 165 -12.33 6.00 -14.96
N ALA A 166 -11.10 6.04 -14.43
CA ALA A 166 -10.46 4.86 -13.87
C ALA A 166 -11.16 4.37 -12.59
N LEU A 167 -11.54 5.30 -11.70
CA LEU A 167 -12.26 4.99 -10.46
C LEU A 167 -13.64 4.38 -10.72
N ALA A 168 -14.38 4.92 -11.71
CA ALA A 168 -15.68 4.37 -12.13
C ALA A 168 -15.57 2.92 -12.64
N ALA A 169 -14.42 2.54 -13.19
CA ALA A 169 -14.13 1.18 -13.64
C ALA A 169 -13.47 0.29 -12.56
N ARG A 170 -13.28 0.81 -11.33
CA ARG A 170 -12.42 0.21 -10.28
C ARG A 170 -11.05 -0.26 -10.79
N ALA A 171 -10.46 0.51 -11.71
CA ALA A 171 -9.16 0.23 -12.32
C ALA A 171 -8.02 1.00 -11.64
N GLU A 172 -6.77 0.79 -12.06
CA GLU A 172 -5.64 1.62 -11.63
C GLU A 172 -5.84 3.09 -12.08
N PRO A 173 -5.90 4.07 -11.16
CA PRO A 173 -5.92 5.49 -11.52
C PRO A 173 -4.58 5.93 -12.12
N PRO A 174 -4.50 7.03 -12.87
CA PRO A 174 -3.21 7.57 -13.32
C PRO A 174 -2.22 7.73 -12.16
N GLN A 175 -1.10 7.00 -12.20
CA GLN A 175 -0.08 7.00 -11.13
C GLN A 175 0.96 8.12 -11.30
N ASP A 176 1.02 8.74 -12.48
CA ASP A 176 1.89 9.88 -12.76
C ASP A 176 1.09 11.18 -12.87
N THR A 177 0.73 11.76 -11.73
CA THR A 177 0.00 13.04 -11.69
C THR A 177 0.68 14.04 -10.73
N PRO A 178 0.36 15.34 -10.84
CA PRO A 178 0.74 16.34 -9.85
C PRO A 178 0.23 16.06 -8.42
N LEU A 179 -0.89 15.33 -8.28
CA LEU A 179 -1.39 14.85 -6.98
C LEU A 179 -0.51 13.74 -6.38
N GLY A 180 0.37 13.16 -7.19
CA GLY A 180 1.13 11.97 -6.89
C GLY A 180 0.46 10.71 -7.45
N GLY A 181 0.74 9.60 -6.80
CA GLY A 181 0.39 8.24 -7.22
C GLY A 181 1.40 7.26 -6.63
N SER A 182 1.40 6.03 -7.12
CA SER A 182 2.27 4.93 -6.71
C SER A 182 2.28 4.71 -5.20
N ILE A 183 1.10 4.75 -4.59
CA ILE A 183 0.93 4.42 -3.18
C ILE A 183 0.72 2.91 -3.07
N PHE A 184 1.63 2.25 -2.35
CA PHE A 184 1.59 0.81 -2.13
C PHE A 184 1.61 0.47 -0.65
N ILE A 185 0.98 -0.64 -0.31
CA ILE A 185 1.26 -1.41 0.90
C ILE A 185 2.35 -2.42 0.52
N HIS A 186 3.53 -2.34 1.12
CA HIS A 186 4.70 -3.14 0.72
C HIS A 186 5.53 -3.60 1.92
N GLY A 187 6.51 -4.48 1.69
CA GLY A 187 7.46 -4.93 2.72
C GLY A 187 8.59 -3.92 2.95
N GLY A 188 9.82 -4.40 3.16
CA GLY A 188 10.96 -3.52 3.40
C GLY A 188 11.07 -3.01 4.84
N GLY A 189 10.24 -3.54 5.75
CA GLY A 189 10.42 -3.37 7.17
C GLY A 189 9.87 -2.06 7.74
N ILE A 190 9.70 -2.11 9.06
CA ILE A 190 9.20 -1.00 9.88
C ILE A 190 10.30 -0.37 10.73
N GLY A 191 11.49 -0.99 10.77
CA GLY A 191 12.59 -0.57 11.65
C GLY A 191 12.24 -0.79 13.11
N GLU A 192 13.10 -0.27 13.99
CA GLU A 192 12.98 -0.51 15.42
C GLU A 192 11.60 -0.13 15.95
N VAL A 193 10.90 -1.12 16.51
CA VAL A 193 9.58 -0.96 17.12
C VAL A 193 9.75 -0.70 18.61
N LEU A 194 9.74 0.57 18.99
CA LEU A 194 9.83 0.96 20.41
C LEU A 194 8.44 0.98 21.03
N CYS A 195 8.10 -0.08 21.74
CA CYS A 195 6.80 -0.20 22.41
C CYS A 195 6.79 0.58 23.72
N ARG A 196 5.68 1.28 23.97
CA ARG A 196 5.41 1.86 25.29
C ARG A 196 5.15 0.74 26.30
N SER A 197 5.43 1.04 27.56
CA SER A 197 5.14 0.17 28.71
C SER A 197 3.66 -0.21 28.86
N ASP A 198 2.74 0.54 28.24
CA ASP A 198 1.29 0.24 28.20
C ASP A 198 0.88 -0.69 27.04
N GLY A 199 1.80 -1.07 26.14
CA GLY A 199 1.55 -1.96 25.00
C GLY A 199 0.63 -1.41 23.92
N LYS A 200 0.15 -0.16 24.03
CA LYS A 200 -0.87 0.39 23.11
C LYS A 200 -0.27 1.06 21.88
N TYR A 201 0.94 1.58 21.99
CA TYR A 201 1.56 2.36 20.92
C TYR A 201 3.04 2.02 20.77
N ALA A 202 3.45 1.85 19.53
CA ALA A 202 4.85 1.72 19.15
C ALA A 202 5.32 3.00 18.46
N ARG A 203 6.49 3.52 18.86
CA ARG A 203 7.24 4.45 18.03
C ARG A 203 7.92 3.64 16.94
N ILE A 204 7.48 3.87 15.71
CA ILE A 204 8.00 3.28 14.49
C ILE A 204 8.57 4.41 13.64
N ARG A 205 9.72 4.17 13.01
CA ARG A 205 10.37 5.18 12.17
C ARG A 205 9.67 5.25 10.81
N ASP A 206 8.89 6.30 10.59
CA ASP A 206 8.29 6.61 9.28
C ASP A 206 9.40 6.97 8.28
N TRP A 207 9.40 6.34 7.10
CA TRP A 207 10.52 6.43 6.15
C TRP A 207 10.09 6.47 4.68
N THR A 208 8.84 6.18 4.36
CA THR A 208 8.39 6.12 2.96
C THR A 208 8.15 7.52 2.40
N GLU A 209 7.90 7.63 1.09
CA GLU A 209 7.43 8.88 0.45
C GLU A 209 5.90 9.00 0.40
N GLY A 210 5.18 8.13 1.11
CA GLY A 210 3.72 8.09 1.19
C GLY A 210 3.11 6.67 1.17
N CYS A 211 3.92 5.65 0.87
CA CYS A 211 3.53 4.25 0.99
C CYS A 211 3.30 3.81 2.44
N VAL A 212 2.77 2.60 2.60
CA VAL A 212 2.62 1.91 3.89
C VAL A 212 3.56 0.72 3.89
N ALA A 213 4.61 0.77 4.71
CA ALA A 213 5.60 -0.31 4.80
C ALA A 213 5.29 -1.24 5.98
N LEU A 214 5.51 -2.54 5.76
CA LEU A 214 5.35 -3.63 6.72
C LEU A 214 6.63 -4.47 6.78
N ARG A 215 6.69 -5.42 7.71
CA ARG A 215 7.67 -6.51 7.64
C ARG A 215 7.38 -7.37 6.40
N ASN A 216 8.42 -8.03 5.90
CA ASN A 216 8.30 -8.86 4.70
C ASN A 216 7.28 -10.00 4.88
N GLN A 217 7.31 -10.68 6.02
CA GLN A 217 6.37 -11.76 6.35
C GLN A 217 4.93 -11.25 6.43
N ASP A 218 4.71 -10.07 7.01
CA ASP A 218 3.37 -9.49 7.13
C ASP A 218 2.78 -9.17 5.76
N VAL A 219 3.56 -8.55 4.87
CA VAL A 219 3.07 -8.25 3.52
C VAL A 219 2.88 -9.52 2.68
N GLU A 220 3.65 -10.59 2.91
CA GLU A 220 3.43 -11.89 2.27
C GLU A 220 2.05 -12.46 2.60
N GLU A 221 1.62 -12.39 3.87
CA GLU A 221 0.28 -12.80 4.29
C GLU A 221 -0.80 -12.00 3.54
N LEU A 222 -0.69 -10.67 3.53
CA LEU A 222 -1.64 -9.79 2.85
C LEU A 222 -1.64 -10.04 1.34
N PHE A 223 -0.46 -10.24 0.75
CA PHE A 223 -0.30 -10.46 -0.67
C PHE A 223 -0.88 -11.80 -1.11
N ALA A 224 -0.82 -12.84 -0.27
CA ALA A 224 -1.46 -14.12 -0.56
C ALA A 224 -2.99 -14.01 -0.51
N LEU A 225 -3.54 -13.29 0.48
CA LEU A 225 -4.96 -13.39 0.85
C LEU A 225 -5.85 -12.28 0.29
N LEU A 226 -5.35 -11.07 0.07
CA LEU A 226 -6.19 -9.94 -0.35
C LEU A 226 -6.31 -9.88 -1.88
N PRO A 227 -7.51 -10.06 -2.48
CA PRO A 227 -7.69 -9.91 -3.93
C PRO A 227 -7.73 -8.43 -4.37
N ALA A 228 -7.62 -8.18 -5.68
CA ALA A 228 -7.95 -6.88 -6.24
C ALA A 228 -9.43 -6.54 -5.96
N GLY A 229 -9.73 -5.27 -5.72
CA GLY A 229 -11.03 -4.78 -5.29
C GLY A 229 -11.24 -4.75 -3.77
N THR A 230 -10.35 -5.37 -2.97
CA THR A 230 -10.39 -5.30 -1.50
C THR A 230 -10.48 -3.84 -1.04
N PRO A 231 -11.52 -3.46 -0.26
CA PRO A 231 -11.66 -2.11 0.28
C PRO A 231 -10.51 -1.75 1.22
N ILE A 232 -10.08 -0.49 1.17
CA ILE A 232 -9.06 0.06 2.03
C ILE A 232 -9.56 1.38 2.58
N ARG A 233 -9.63 1.51 3.91
CA ARG A 233 -9.86 2.78 4.58
C ARG A 233 -8.57 3.25 5.22
N ILE A 234 -8.13 4.47 4.91
CA ILE A 234 -6.98 5.09 5.58
C ILE A 234 -7.47 6.29 6.38
N GLN A 235 -7.24 6.24 7.70
CA GLN A 235 -7.74 7.23 8.64
C GLN A 235 -6.61 7.81 9.51
N PRO A 236 -6.81 9.03 10.07
CA PRO A 236 -5.82 9.73 10.87
C PRO A 236 -5.21 8.94 12.03
#